data_AF-A0A8I1U3E4-F1
#
_entry.id   AF-A0A8I1U3E4-F1
#
_cell.length_a   1.000
_cell.length_b   1.000
_cell.length_c   1.000
_cell.angle_alpha   90.00
_cell.angle_beta   90.00
_cell.angle_gamma   90.00
#
_symmetry.space_group_name_H-M   'P 1'
#
loop_
_entity.id
_entity.type
_entity.pdbx_description
1 polymer ?
#
loop_
_entity_poly.entity_id
_entity_poly.type
_entity_poly.pdbx_seq_one_letter_code
_entity_poly.pdbx_strand_id
1 'polypeptide(L)'
;MQPELAVVVLSVGAPPELRAAIDSLLRQSEPLEIVVVNSGGGSLADLLPEGQAIRTVEVPELLWPGAARNAGIRATRAPWVAFLASDLVAAPDWAAQRLALHRAGKASVASAVSNVQAGNIFAWAAHVTLHARRMAGLPKRRAHRYGASYARSLFDRYGLFREDLRIGEDTEFHRRMRRRDRPVWAPQVVAAHRYPQTWRQLIDDHKLRGERWAVHWPTPQHGTWPARVLRRFAGTLPLALRASRGRDRLMVLAASPIVLAACMAYEAGASRAGSRQQGAARYTVAVAILDRDDWAANTDVIVLIDPVLRHLTWVPRDLWVPGLEDRINAAFARGGGARLIEALAEVRLSVEGVLCLRRAATEAALDEVEATVPVSEPMDFWYPLAPTRPIEEGRKQVSFRPPSERLSGERLHQWIGARSRVTGAGSDLQRLERQQTLVQVLLATGFDFAATLADPELFRTTGRDPLAILGMVRPDWHCCLFDSVSDATIDGKAVLIRS
;
A
#
# COMPACT_ATOMS: atom_id res chain seq x y z
N MET A 1 34.25 -10.09 -7.14
CA MET A 1 33.11 -10.46 -6.26
C MET A 1 31.82 -10.18 -7.04
N GLN A 2 30.78 -11.01 -6.89
CA GLN A 2 29.48 -10.72 -7.49
C GLN A 2 28.83 -9.53 -6.75
N PRO A 3 28.19 -8.58 -7.45
CA PRO A 3 27.50 -7.47 -6.80
C PRO A 3 26.39 -7.94 -5.85
N GLU A 4 26.38 -7.42 -4.61
CA GLU A 4 25.32 -7.68 -3.63
C GLU A 4 24.07 -6.80 -3.86
N LEU A 5 24.25 -5.66 -4.53
CA LEU A 5 23.17 -4.72 -4.84
C LEU A 5 23.01 -4.57 -6.35
N ALA A 6 21.80 -4.87 -6.83
CA ALA A 6 21.37 -4.49 -8.17
C ALA A 6 20.69 -3.12 -8.13
N VAL A 7 20.95 -2.31 -9.14
CA VAL A 7 20.27 -1.03 -9.33
C VAL A 7 19.57 -1.03 -10.69
N VAL A 8 18.25 -0.99 -10.63
CA VAL A 8 17.39 -0.86 -11.80
C VAL A 8 17.16 0.63 -12.06
N VAL A 9 17.72 1.13 -13.15
CA VAL A 9 17.56 2.52 -13.60
C VAL A 9 16.34 2.60 -14.51
N LEU A 10 15.34 3.38 -14.09
CA LEU A 10 14.06 3.52 -14.81
C LEU A 10 14.15 4.71 -15.76
N SER A 11 13.88 4.46 -17.05
CA SER A 11 13.91 5.45 -18.11
C SER A 11 12.68 5.37 -19.01
N VAL A 12 12.19 6.53 -19.45
CA VAL A 12 11.16 6.64 -20.49
C VAL A 12 11.69 7.54 -21.60
N GLY A 13 11.76 7.03 -22.83
CA GLY A 13 12.17 7.83 -23.98
C GLY A 13 13.67 8.11 -24.06
N ALA A 14 14.50 7.43 -23.28
CA ALA A 14 15.95 7.66 -23.17
C ALA A 14 16.33 9.15 -23.00
N PRO A 15 15.91 9.81 -21.90
CA PRO A 15 16.14 11.24 -21.72
C PRO A 15 17.62 11.52 -21.43
N PRO A 16 18.19 12.66 -21.85
CA PRO A 16 19.61 12.98 -21.64
C PRO A 16 20.06 12.92 -20.17
N GLU A 17 19.15 13.18 -19.22
CA GLU A 17 19.40 13.11 -17.79
C GLU A 17 19.83 11.71 -17.31
N LEU A 18 19.45 10.66 -18.06
CA LEU A 18 19.83 9.27 -17.77
C LEU A 18 21.34 9.09 -17.61
N ARG A 19 22.14 9.82 -18.41
CA ARG A 19 23.61 9.76 -18.32
C ARG A 19 24.11 10.13 -16.93
N ALA A 20 23.55 11.19 -16.34
CA ALA A 20 23.94 11.64 -15.02
C ALA A 20 23.53 10.65 -13.91
N ALA A 21 22.40 9.96 -14.09
CA ALA A 21 21.96 8.90 -13.19
C ALA A 21 22.94 7.72 -13.22
N ILE A 22 23.29 7.24 -14.41
CA ILE A 22 24.25 6.14 -14.61
C ILE A 22 25.62 6.49 -14.04
N ASP A 23 26.14 7.67 -14.36
CA ASP A 23 27.45 8.13 -13.86
C ASP A 23 27.51 8.19 -12.34
N SER A 24 26.41 8.54 -11.70
CA SER A 24 26.34 8.59 -10.24
C SER A 24 26.44 7.20 -9.60
N LEU A 25 25.95 6.17 -10.30
CA LEU A 25 26.06 4.77 -9.89
C LEU A 25 27.47 4.22 -10.14
N LEU A 26 28.08 4.57 -11.28
CA LEU A 26 29.44 4.16 -11.60
C LEU A 26 30.50 4.77 -10.67
N ARG A 27 30.19 5.92 -10.05
CA ARG A 27 31.06 6.55 -9.04
C ARG A 27 30.89 6.00 -7.62
N GLN A 28 29.99 5.04 -7.39
CA GLN A 28 29.85 4.41 -6.08
C GLN A 28 31.09 3.57 -5.77
N SER A 29 31.49 3.51 -4.50
CA SER A 29 32.61 2.67 -4.06
C SER A 29 32.29 1.17 -4.10
N GLU A 30 31.01 0.82 -4.03
CA GLU A 30 30.52 -0.55 -3.96
C GLU A 30 30.29 -1.10 -5.38
N PRO A 31 30.60 -2.38 -5.64
CA PRO A 31 30.29 -3.01 -6.93
C PRO A 31 28.76 -3.16 -7.08
N LEU A 32 28.22 -2.66 -8.21
CA LEU A 32 26.79 -2.69 -8.52
C LEU A 32 26.48 -3.53 -9.76
N GLU A 33 25.38 -4.27 -9.71
CA GLU A 33 24.74 -4.83 -10.91
C GLU A 33 23.78 -3.79 -11.47
N ILE A 34 24.16 -3.09 -12.54
CA ILE A 34 23.36 -2.00 -13.10
C ILE A 34 22.54 -2.51 -14.30
N VAL A 35 21.23 -2.30 -14.23
CA VAL A 35 20.29 -2.59 -15.33
C VAL A 35 19.52 -1.34 -15.68
N VAL A 36 19.59 -0.89 -16.93
CA VAL A 36 18.79 0.21 -17.45
C VAL A 36 17.54 -0.35 -18.10
N VAL A 37 16.36 0.00 -17.59
CA VAL A 37 15.08 -0.34 -18.20
C VAL A 37 14.55 0.92 -18.90
N ASN A 38 14.60 0.92 -20.24
CA ASN A 38 14.09 2.00 -21.07
C ASN A 38 12.78 1.59 -21.74
N SER A 39 11.76 2.44 -21.62
CA SER A 39 10.45 2.20 -22.22
C SER A 39 9.93 3.40 -23.02
N GLY A 40 8.98 3.20 -23.94
CA GLY A 40 8.39 4.30 -24.71
C GLY A 40 9.30 4.90 -25.78
N GLY A 41 10.28 4.12 -26.26
CA GLY A 41 11.20 4.51 -27.33
C GLY A 41 12.45 5.28 -26.86
N GLY A 42 13.12 5.95 -27.81
CA GLY A 42 14.41 6.63 -27.61
C GLY A 42 15.61 5.67 -27.71
N SER A 43 16.78 6.19 -28.10
CA SER A 43 18.01 5.41 -28.23
C SER A 43 18.91 5.56 -26.99
N LEU A 44 19.42 4.45 -26.48
CA LEU A 44 20.39 4.44 -25.39
C LEU A 44 21.84 4.60 -25.85
N ALA A 45 22.12 4.55 -27.15
CA ALA A 45 23.48 4.44 -27.71
C ALA A 45 24.44 5.53 -27.17
N ASP A 46 23.99 6.78 -27.10
CA ASP A 46 24.83 7.91 -26.67
C ASP A 46 24.80 8.17 -25.14
N LEU A 47 23.97 7.42 -24.41
CA LEU A 47 23.74 7.62 -22.97
C LEU A 47 24.49 6.59 -22.12
N LEU A 48 24.84 5.45 -22.69
CA LEU A 48 25.58 4.40 -22.01
C LEU A 48 27.09 4.65 -22.14
N PRO A 49 27.84 4.71 -21.03
CA PRO A 49 29.28 4.84 -21.09
C PRO A 49 29.93 3.58 -21.66
N GLU A 50 30.84 3.76 -22.62
CA GLU A 50 31.58 2.67 -23.25
C GLU A 50 32.41 1.86 -22.23
N GLY A 51 32.53 0.56 -22.48
CA GLY A 51 33.35 -0.35 -21.65
C GLY A 51 32.77 -0.68 -20.27
N GLN A 52 31.57 -0.20 -19.94
CA GLN A 52 30.91 -0.49 -18.67
C GLN A 52 29.97 -1.69 -18.80
N ALA A 53 29.99 -2.59 -17.82
CA ALA A 53 29.10 -3.75 -17.77
C ALA A 53 27.69 -3.34 -17.30
N ILE A 54 26.94 -2.69 -18.19
CA ILE A 54 25.55 -2.26 -17.96
C ILE A 54 24.63 -3.10 -18.85
N ARG A 55 23.66 -3.77 -18.25
CA ARG A 55 22.62 -4.48 -19.00
C ARG A 55 21.48 -3.51 -19.33
N THR A 56 20.88 -3.67 -20.49
CA THR A 56 19.69 -2.93 -20.90
C THR A 56 18.47 -3.84 -21.04
N VAL A 57 17.30 -3.29 -20.78
CA VAL A 57 16.00 -3.86 -21.14
C VAL A 57 15.24 -2.75 -21.85
N GLU A 58 15.07 -2.90 -23.17
CA GLU A 58 14.42 -1.90 -24.01
C GLU A 58 13.04 -2.40 -24.44
N VAL A 59 12.01 -1.60 -24.15
CA VAL A 59 10.62 -1.89 -24.47
C VAL A 59 10.06 -0.75 -25.32
N PRO A 60 9.59 -1.01 -26.56
CA PRO A 60 9.05 0.04 -27.41
C PRO A 60 7.84 0.75 -26.78
N GLU A 61 6.99 0.00 -26.09
CA GLU A 61 5.79 0.50 -25.43
C GLU A 61 6.13 1.25 -24.14
N LEU A 62 5.27 2.20 -23.77
CA LEU A 62 5.37 2.88 -22.48
C LEU A 62 5.06 1.90 -21.34
N LEU A 63 6.02 1.68 -20.45
CA LEU A 63 5.81 0.91 -19.23
C LEU A 63 5.44 1.84 -18.07
N TRP A 64 4.48 1.42 -17.27
CA TRP A 64 4.24 2.06 -15.98
C TRP A 64 5.34 1.72 -14.98
N PRO A 65 5.51 2.54 -13.91
CA PRO A 65 6.63 2.38 -13.00
C PRO A 65 6.73 0.99 -12.36
N GLY A 66 5.62 0.30 -12.11
CA GLY A 66 5.63 -1.08 -11.60
C GLY A 66 6.17 -2.08 -12.63
N ALA A 67 5.71 -1.99 -13.87
CA ALA A 67 6.16 -2.85 -14.97
C ALA A 67 7.65 -2.68 -15.28
N ALA A 68 8.13 -1.44 -15.33
CA ALA A 68 9.53 -1.14 -15.55
C ALA A 68 10.43 -1.69 -14.41
N ARG A 69 9.99 -1.57 -13.15
CA ARG A 69 10.70 -2.19 -12.01
C ARG A 69 10.75 -3.70 -12.13
N ASN A 70 9.64 -4.33 -12.49
CA ASN A 70 9.55 -5.79 -12.62
C ASN A 70 10.44 -6.33 -13.73
N ALA A 71 10.50 -5.65 -14.87
CA ALA A 71 11.43 -5.98 -15.95
C ALA A 71 12.89 -5.98 -15.45
N GLY A 72 13.27 -4.96 -14.68
CA GLY A 72 14.59 -4.89 -14.06
C GLY A 72 14.84 -5.95 -12.98
N ILE A 73 13.85 -6.25 -12.14
CA ILE A 73 13.95 -7.31 -11.12
C ILE A 73 14.24 -8.67 -11.78
N ARG A 74 13.52 -8.99 -12.87
CA ARG A 74 13.71 -10.23 -13.66
C ARG A 74 15.08 -10.26 -14.35
N ALA A 75 15.59 -9.09 -14.74
CA ALA A 75 16.88 -8.94 -15.40
C ALA A 75 18.08 -8.84 -14.44
N THR A 76 17.90 -8.98 -13.12
CA THR A 76 18.96 -8.89 -12.11
C THR A 76 19.03 -10.16 -11.26
N ARG A 77 20.17 -10.42 -10.62
CA ARG A 77 20.36 -11.58 -9.73
C ARG A 77 20.84 -11.24 -8.32
N ALA A 78 21.28 -10.01 -8.08
CA ALA A 78 21.76 -9.60 -6.76
C ALA A 78 20.71 -9.83 -5.65
N PRO A 79 21.14 -10.13 -4.40
CA PRO A 79 20.25 -10.39 -3.28
C PRO A 79 19.41 -9.17 -2.86
N TRP A 80 19.90 -7.96 -3.10
CA TRP A 80 19.15 -6.72 -2.89
C TRP A 80 18.95 -5.96 -4.20
N VAL A 81 17.78 -5.36 -4.37
CA VAL A 81 17.41 -4.59 -5.57
C VAL A 81 17.00 -3.18 -5.15
N ALA A 82 17.63 -2.18 -5.75
CA ALA A 82 17.30 -0.76 -5.60
C ALA A 82 16.84 -0.17 -6.94
N PHE A 83 16.18 0.98 -6.87
CA PHE A 83 15.65 1.68 -8.04
C PHE A 83 16.14 3.13 -8.07
N LEU A 84 16.49 3.60 -9.27
CA LEU A 84 16.84 5.00 -9.52
C LEU A 84 16.11 5.47 -10.78
N ALA A 85 15.40 6.59 -10.71
CA ALA A 85 14.80 7.19 -11.91
C ALA A 85 15.84 7.98 -12.70
N SER A 86 15.64 8.14 -14.01
CA SER A 86 16.55 8.87 -14.89
C SER A 86 16.77 10.34 -14.52
N ASP A 87 15.86 10.94 -13.73
CA ASP A 87 15.95 12.33 -13.22
C ASP A 87 16.56 12.42 -11.81
N LEU A 88 17.06 11.30 -11.27
CA LEU A 88 17.75 11.21 -9.99
C LEU A 88 19.26 10.96 -10.15
N VAL A 89 20.03 11.48 -9.20
CA VAL A 89 21.48 11.27 -9.05
C VAL A 89 21.73 10.66 -7.68
N ALA A 90 22.40 9.51 -7.61
CA ALA A 90 22.80 8.89 -6.36
C ALA A 90 23.92 9.71 -5.68
N ALA A 91 23.79 10.00 -4.39
CA ALA A 91 24.87 10.60 -3.61
C ALA A 91 26.06 9.62 -3.47
N PRO A 92 27.30 10.08 -3.18
CA PRO A 92 28.49 9.23 -3.15
C PRO A 92 28.36 7.95 -2.30
N ASP A 93 27.72 8.02 -1.13
CA ASP A 93 27.56 6.87 -0.22
C ASP A 93 26.23 6.13 -0.37
N TRP A 94 25.46 6.42 -1.43
CA TRP A 94 24.09 5.91 -1.58
C TRP A 94 24.01 4.38 -1.56
N ALA A 95 24.93 3.70 -2.23
CA ALA A 95 25.01 2.23 -2.24
C ALA A 95 25.53 1.68 -0.91
N ALA A 96 26.64 2.22 -0.39
CA ALA A 96 27.26 1.78 0.85
C ALA A 96 26.29 1.84 2.04
N GLN A 97 25.53 2.93 2.15
CA GLN A 97 24.54 3.10 3.22
C GLN A 97 23.38 2.10 3.13
N ARG A 98 22.95 1.73 1.92
CA ARG A 98 21.92 0.70 1.71
C ARG A 98 22.44 -0.68 2.10
N LEU A 99 23.63 -1.03 1.62
CA LEU A 99 24.26 -2.32 1.90
C LEU A 99 24.49 -2.50 3.40
N ALA A 100 24.98 -1.48 4.10
CA ALA A 100 25.15 -1.52 5.55
C ALA A 100 23.85 -1.85 6.29
N LEU A 101 22.73 -1.22 5.92
CA LEU A 101 21.43 -1.47 6.54
C LEU A 101 20.86 -2.85 6.19
N HIS A 102 21.04 -3.29 4.96
CA HIS A 102 20.60 -4.62 4.54
C HIS A 102 21.39 -5.74 5.22
N ARG A 103 22.73 -5.61 5.31
CA ARG A 103 23.61 -6.52 6.07
C ARG A 103 23.28 -6.54 7.57
N ALA A 104 22.77 -5.42 8.11
CA ALA A 104 22.22 -5.34 9.46
C ALA A 104 20.79 -5.93 9.61
N GLY A 105 20.31 -6.68 8.62
CA GLY A 105 19.05 -7.42 8.67
C GLY A 105 17.80 -6.61 8.29
N LYS A 106 17.94 -5.41 7.70
CA LYS A 106 16.76 -4.68 7.20
C LYS A 106 16.33 -5.23 5.85
N ALA A 107 15.13 -5.77 5.77
CA ALA A 107 14.61 -6.35 4.52
C ALA A 107 14.36 -5.29 3.43
N SER A 108 14.08 -4.04 3.82
CA SER A 108 13.88 -2.95 2.87
C SER A 108 14.29 -1.59 3.46
N VAL A 109 14.84 -0.70 2.61
CA VAL A 109 15.51 0.55 3.01
C VAL A 109 15.06 1.70 2.12
N ALA A 110 14.37 2.70 2.66
CA ALA A 110 13.91 3.89 1.94
C ALA A 110 14.94 5.03 1.96
N SER A 111 14.85 5.94 0.97
CA SER A 111 15.79 7.04 0.81
C SER A 111 15.18 8.42 0.99
N ALA A 112 16.00 9.34 1.46
CA ALA A 112 15.76 10.76 1.33
C ALA A 112 15.96 11.25 -0.10
N VAL A 113 15.35 12.41 -0.37
CA VAL A 113 15.50 13.16 -1.62
C VAL A 113 16.06 14.53 -1.30
N SER A 114 17.05 14.97 -2.07
CA SER A 114 17.59 16.32 -2.05
C SER A 114 17.35 17.04 -3.38
N ASN A 115 17.58 18.35 -3.41
CA ASN A 115 17.49 19.17 -4.60
C ASN A 115 18.89 19.30 -5.25
N VAL A 116 19.04 18.89 -6.51
CA VAL A 116 20.28 19.09 -7.28
C VAL A 116 20.58 20.58 -7.47
N GLN A 117 19.54 21.41 -7.68
CA GLN A 117 19.66 22.83 -7.98
C GLN A 117 19.54 23.71 -6.73
N ALA A 118 20.50 23.60 -5.81
CA ALA A 118 20.46 24.25 -4.49
C ALA A 118 20.29 25.79 -4.52
N GLY A 119 20.66 26.47 -5.61
CA GLY A 119 20.52 27.92 -5.77
C GLY A 119 19.22 28.40 -6.44
N ASN A 120 18.33 27.50 -6.90
CA ASN A 120 17.16 27.89 -7.69
C ASN A 120 15.86 27.82 -6.87
N ILE A 121 15.18 28.97 -6.71
CA ILE A 121 13.95 29.07 -5.91
C ILE A 121 12.76 28.29 -6.49
N PHE A 122 12.66 28.13 -7.81
CA PHE A 122 11.61 27.32 -8.45
C PHE A 122 11.84 25.83 -8.20
N ALA A 123 13.10 25.39 -8.26
CA ALA A 123 13.48 24.03 -7.91
C ALA A 123 13.17 23.72 -6.44
N TRP A 124 13.45 24.67 -5.53
CA TRP A 124 13.04 24.56 -4.13
C TRP A 124 11.53 24.51 -3.96
N ALA A 125 10.77 25.33 -4.69
CA ALA A 125 9.31 25.29 -4.64
C ALA A 125 8.75 23.93 -5.07
N ALA A 126 9.28 23.35 -6.15
CA ALA A 126 8.93 22.00 -6.60
C ALA A 126 9.32 20.93 -5.55
N HIS A 127 10.56 20.99 -5.04
CA HIS A 127 11.05 20.06 -4.03
C HIS A 127 10.18 20.06 -2.77
N VAL A 128 9.83 21.24 -2.26
CA VAL A 128 8.96 21.39 -1.08
C VAL A 128 7.56 20.84 -1.38
N THR A 129 6.97 21.18 -2.52
CA THR A 129 5.60 20.79 -2.86
C THR A 129 5.46 19.28 -3.07
N LEU A 130 6.48 18.63 -3.66
CA LEU A 130 6.44 17.22 -4.05
C LEU A 130 7.09 16.28 -3.02
N HIS A 131 8.15 16.73 -2.34
CA HIS A 131 9.05 15.86 -1.58
C HIS A 131 9.42 16.36 -0.18
N ALA A 132 8.69 17.32 0.40
CA ALA A 132 8.92 17.74 1.80
C ALA A 132 8.93 16.57 2.80
N ARG A 133 8.16 15.51 2.55
CA ARG A 133 8.12 14.29 3.38
C ARG A 133 9.26 13.31 3.14
N ARG A 134 10.16 13.60 2.20
CA ARG A 134 11.37 12.83 1.90
C ARG A 134 12.65 13.64 2.13
N MET A 135 12.57 14.82 2.73
CA MET A 135 13.76 15.58 3.12
C MET A 135 14.48 14.90 4.28
N ALA A 136 15.82 14.81 4.21
CA ALA A 136 16.65 14.08 5.17
C ALA A 136 16.47 14.56 6.63
N GLY A 137 16.28 15.86 6.86
CA GLY A 137 16.11 16.43 8.20
C GLY A 137 14.74 16.17 8.85
N LEU A 138 13.82 15.45 8.19
CA LEU A 138 12.48 15.21 8.73
C LEU A 138 12.48 14.04 9.74
N PRO A 139 11.75 14.12 10.86
CA PRO A 139 11.60 13.00 11.79
C PRO A 139 11.01 11.75 11.11
N LYS A 140 11.57 10.58 11.42
CA LYS A 140 11.17 9.26 10.87
C LYS A 140 9.66 8.99 10.86
N ARG A 141 8.94 9.45 11.88
CA ARG A 141 7.48 9.27 12.00
C ARG A 141 6.65 10.04 10.96
N ARG A 142 7.24 11.09 10.35
CA ARG A 142 6.58 11.92 9.33
C ARG A 142 7.07 11.63 7.91
N ALA A 143 8.15 10.87 7.78
CA ALA A 143 8.81 10.60 6.52
C ALA A 143 8.07 9.57 5.67
N HIS A 144 7.92 9.85 4.38
CA HIS A 144 7.47 8.89 3.39
C HIS A 144 8.62 7.97 2.99
N ARG A 145 8.36 6.67 2.96
CA ARG A 145 9.40 5.64 2.85
C ARG A 145 9.52 5.09 1.42
N TYR A 146 9.62 6.01 0.45
CA TYR A 146 9.76 5.69 -0.98
C TYR A 146 11.23 5.72 -1.44
N GLY A 147 11.46 5.39 -2.72
CA GLY A 147 12.82 5.21 -3.27
C GLY A 147 13.54 4.11 -2.52
N ALA A 148 12.84 3.01 -2.25
CA ALA A 148 13.35 1.95 -1.41
C ALA A 148 14.15 0.90 -2.20
N SER A 149 15.07 0.24 -1.51
CA SER A 149 15.68 -1.02 -1.92
C SER A 149 15.08 -2.16 -1.11
N TYR A 150 15.05 -3.35 -1.69
CA TYR A 150 14.35 -4.51 -1.14
C TYR A 150 15.22 -5.75 -1.24
N ALA A 151 15.15 -6.62 -0.23
CA ALA A 151 15.60 -8.00 -0.35
C ALA A 151 14.76 -8.74 -1.39
N ARG A 152 15.43 -9.48 -2.28
CA ARG A 152 14.78 -10.19 -3.37
C ARG A 152 13.70 -11.15 -2.89
N SER A 153 13.91 -11.80 -1.74
CA SER A 153 12.95 -12.69 -1.10
C SER A 153 11.61 -12.03 -0.76
N LEU A 154 11.53 -10.69 -0.71
CA LEU A 154 10.27 -9.98 -0.55
C LEU A 154 9.38 -10.08 -1.80
N PHE A 155 9.97 -10.17 -2.99
CA PHE A 155 9.22 -10.35 -4.24
C PHE A 155 8.64 -11.77 -4.34
N ASP A 156 9.36 -12.79 -3.84
CA ASP A 156 8.82 -14.15 -3.75
C ASP A 156 7.65 -14.24 -2.75
N ARG A 157 7.73 -13.46 -1.65
CA ARG A 157 6.72 -13.46 -0.59
C ARG A 157 5.48 -12.64 -0.90
N TYR A 158 5.64 -11.46 -1.50
CA TYR A 158 4.57 -10.46 -1.68
C TYR A 158 4.19 -10.23 -3.15
N GLY A 159 4.82 -10.98 -4.06
CA GLY A 159 4.73 -10.75 -5.49
C GLY A 159 5.53 -9.53 -5.95
N LEU A 160 5.45 -9.26 -7.24
CA LEU A 160 6.09 -8.13 -7.89
C LEU A 160 5.22 -6.86 -7.81
N PHE A 161 5.73 -5.71 -8.27
CA PHE A 161 4.95 -4.47 -8.32
C PHE A 161 3.74 -4.63 -9.25
N ARG A 162 2.61 -3.98 -8.95
CA ARG A 162 1.47 -3.94 -9.88
C ARG A 162 1.86 -3.20 -11.16
N GLU A 163 1.79 -3.89 -12.29
CA GLU A 163 2.25 -3.40 -13.59
C GLU A 163 1.28 -2.39 -14.23
N ASP A 164 0.02 -2.39 -13.80
CA ASP A 164 -1.05 -1.56 -14.35
C ASP A 164 -1.23 -0.21 -13.63
N LEU A 165 -0.52 0.01 -12.51
CA LEU A 165 -0.55 1.27 -11.77
C LEU A 165 0.40 2.29 -12.38
N ARG A 166 -0.16 3.36 -12.96
CA ARG A 166 0.65 4.47 -13.47
C ARG A 166 1.25 5.36 -12.39
N ILE A 167 0.64 5.46 -11.21
CA ILE A 167 1.25 6.06 -10.01
C ILE A 167 0.85 5.27 -8.75
N GLY A 168 1.72 5.26 -7.74
CA GLY A 168 1.38 4.72 -6.41
C GLY A 168 1.71 3.24 -6.22
N GLU A 169 2.44 2.65 -7.16
CA GLU A 169 2.95 1.28 -7.12
C GLU A 169 3.80 1.00 -5.89
N ASP A 170 4.63 1.94 -5.43
CA ASP A 170 5.42 1.79 -4.20
C ASP A 170 4.48 1.74 -2.97
N THR A 171 3.49 2.64 -2.91
CA THR A 171 2.49 2.69 -1.82
C THR A 171 1.72 1.39 -1.74
N GLU A 172 1.27 0.90 -2.88
CA GLU A 172 0.51 -0.33 -3.01
C GLU A 172 1.37 -1.54 -2.61
N PHE A 173 2.62 -1.63 -3.08
CA PHE A 173 3.54 -2.69 -2.69
C PHE A 173 3.84 -2.67 -1.18
N HIS A 174 4.02 -1.50 -0.57
CA HIS A 174 4.21 -1.38 0.88
C HIS A 174 2.97 -1.77 1.67
N ARG A 175 1.77 -1.60 1.11
CA ARG A 175 0.51 -2.01 1.77
C ARG A 175 0.37 -3.53 1.84
N ARG A 176 0.89 -4.26 0.85
CA ARG A 176 0.95 -5.73 0.86
C ARG A 176 1.92 -6.28 1.91
N MET A 177 2.94 -5.50 2.28
CA MET A 177 3.97 -5.93 3.22
C MET A 177 3.52 -5.87 4.67
N ARG A 178 3.94 -6.89 5.45
CA ARG A 178 3.90 -6.85 6.91
C ARG A 178 4.73 -5.68 7.43
N ARG A 179 4.31 -5.06 8.54
CA ARG A 179 5.00 -3.91 9.16
C ARG A 179 6.53 -4.09 9.32
N ARG A 180 7.00 -5.30 9.65
CA ARG A 180 8.44 -5.61 9.82
C ARG A 180 9.26 -5.61 8.53
N ASP A 181 8.60 -5.89 7.40
CA ASP A 181 9.22 -6.00 6.08
C ASP A 181 9.09 -4.70 5.27
N ARG A 182 8.30 -3.72 5.75
CA ARG A 182 8.15 -2.38 5.15
C ARG A 182 9.46 -1.58 5.25
N PRO A 183 9.72 -0.66 4.29
CA PRO A 183 10.98 0.07 4.26
C PRO A 183 11.25 0.83 5.56
N VAL A 184 12.48 0.73 6.05
CA VAL A 184 12.96 1.61 7.12
C VAL A 184 13.35 2.95 6.53
N TRP A 185 13.06 4.04 7.23
CA TRP A 185 13.53 5.37 6.84
C TRP A 185 15.02 5.51 7.10
N ALA A 186 15.81 5.75 6.04
CA ALA A 186 17.26 5.99 6.11
C ALA A 186 17.60 7.37 5.51
N PRO A 187 17.59 8.45 6.31
CA PRO A 187 17.84 9.80 5.81
C PRO A 187 19.27 9.99 5.27
N GLN A 188 20.20 9.10 5.62
CA GLN A 188 21.57 9.09 5.10
C GLN A 188 21.69 8.47 3.70
N VAL A 189 20.67 7.74 3.22
CA VAL A 189 20.60 7.28 1.83
C VAL A 189 19.92 8.39 1.03
N VAL A 190 20.68 9.13 0.20
CA VAL A 190 20.18 10.34 -0.47
C VAL A 190 20.24 10.21 -1.99
N ALA A 191 19.11 10.42 -2.66
CA ALA A 191 19.05 10.62 -4.10
C ALA A 191 18.70 12.08 -4.41
N ALA A 192 19.52 12.77 -5.18
CA ALA A 192 19.29 14.15 -5.57
C ALA A 192 18.40 14.20 -6.83
N HIS A 193 17.31 14.95 -6.77
CA HIS A 193 16.33 15.06 -7.84
C HIS A 193 16.51 16.37 -8.62
N ARG A 194 16.34 16.30 -9.93
CA ARG A 194 16.32 17.47 -10.82
C ARG A 194 14.91 18.05 -10.90
N TYR A 195 14.75 19.34 -10.61
CA TYR A 195 13.44 20.00 -10.61
C TYR A 195 13.32 21.04 -11.72
N PRO A 196 12.08 21.44 -12.08
CA PRO A 196 11.82 22.63 -12.86
C PRO A 196 12.57 23.86 -12.33
N GLN A 197 13.25 24.58 -13.22
CA GLN A 197 14.12 25.71 -12.85
C GLN A 197 13.52 27.07 -13.22
N THR A 198 12.37 27.08 -13.89
CA THR A 198 11.66 28.29 -14.31
C THR A 198 10.20 28.24 -13.89
N TRP A 199 9.55 29.40 -13.80
CA TRP A 199 8.13 29.52 -13.48
C TRP A 199 7.23 28.67 -14.38
N ARG A 200 7.40 28.76 -15.71
CA ARG A 200 6.57 28.02 -16.68
C ARG A 200 6.70 26.51 -16.48
N GLN A 201 7.94 26.00 -16.43
CA GLN A 201 8.20 24.58 -16.20
C GLN A 201 7.58 24.10 -14.88
N LEU A 202 7.68 24.89 -13.81
CA LEU A 202 7.11 24.55 -12.50
C LEU A 202 5.59 24.39 -12.58
N ILE A 203 4.90 25.39 -13.15
CA ILE A 203 3.44 25.42 -13.21
C ILE A 203 2.91 24.29 -14.10
N ASP A 204 3.53 24.04 -15.25
CA ASP A 204 3.12 22.98 -16.17
C ASP A 204 3.36 21.59 -15.57
N ASP A 205 4.52 21.35 -14.94
CA ASP A 205 4.82 20.11 -14.22
C ASP A 205 3.80 19.85 -13.11
N HIS A 206 3.45 20.86 -12.31
CA HIS A 206 2.50 20.70 -11.21
C HIS A 206 1.07 20.46 -11.69
N LYS A 207 0.62 21.16 -12.74
CA LYS A 207 -0.67 20.89 -13.39
C LYS A 207 -0.75 19.46 -13.89
N LEU A 208 0.26 19.00 -14.64
CA LEU A 208 0.31 17.63 -15.17
C LEU A 208 0.33 16.58 -14.05
N ARG A 209 1.06 16.82 -12.96
CA ARG A 209 1.06 15.92 -11.79
C ARG A 209 -0.30 15.89 -11.10
N GLY A 210 -0.97 17.03 -10.98
CA GLY A 210 -2.33 17.12 -10.46
C GLY A 210 -3.35 16.35 -11.31
N GLU A 211 -3.31 16.54 -12.63
CA GLU A 211 -4.14 15.80 -13.60
C GLU A 211 -3.90 14.29 -13.47
N ARG A 212 -2.64 13.85 -13.48
CA ARG A 212 -2.28 12.43 -13.29
C ARG A 212 -2.79 11.89 -11.96
N TRP A 213 -2.64 12.65 -10.87
CA TRP A 213 -3.11 12.25 -9.56
C TRP A 213 -4.62 12.04 -9.53
N ALA A 214 -5.40 12.99 -10.05
CA ALA A 214 -6.86 12.85 -10.07
C ALA A 214 -7.34 11.68 -10.94
N VAL A 215 -6.65 11.39 -12.05
CA VAL A 215 -6.98 10.24 -12.92
C VAL A 215 -6.80 8.90 -12.20
N HIS A 216 -5.82 8.80 -11.30
CA HIS A 216 -5.41 7.53 -10.68
C HIS A 216 -5.90 7.37 -9.25
N TRP A 217 -6.09 8.49 -8.54
CA TRP A 217 -6.59 8.56 -7.18
C TRP A 217 -7.80 9.50 -7.12
N PRO A 218 -8.94 9.09 -7.71
CA PRO A 218 -10.17 9.88 -7.70
C PRO A 218 -10.85 9.76 -6.33
N THR A 219 -10.13 10.08 -5.27
CA THR A 219 -10.75 10.29 -3.97
C THR A 219 -11.66 11.52 -4.04
N PRO A 220 -12.86 11.47 -3.43
CA PRO A 220 -13.75 12.63 -3.37
C PRO A 220 -13.00 13.86 -2.87
N GLN A 221 -12.93 14.89 -3.71
CA GLN A 221 -12.27 16.15 -3.36
C GLN A 221 -13.16 16.92 -2.38
N HIS A 222 -13.03 16.63 -1.08
CA HIS A 222 -13.80 17.32 -0.05
C HIS A 222 -13.34 18.77 0.15
N GLY A 223 -14.30 19.70 0.11
CA GLY A 223 -14.09 21.13 0.37
C GLY A 223 -13.84 21.97 -0.89
N THR A 224 -13.88 23.29 -0.73
CA THR A 224 -13.69 24.26 -1.82
C THR A 224 -12.26 24.21 -2.37
N TRP A 225 -12.07 24.63 -3.63
CA TRP A 225 -10.73 24.67 -4.25
C TRP A 225 -9.70 25.46 -3.39
N PRO A 226 -10.03 26.66 -2.85
CA PRO A 226 -9.12 27.37 -1.94
C PRO A 226 -8.77 26.56 -0.69
N ALA A 227 -9.74 25.87 -0.08
CA ALA A 227 -9.48 25.04 1.10
C ALA A 227 -8.53 23.88 0.80
N ARG A 228 -8.61 23.27 -0.39
CA ARG A 228 -7.68 22.21 -0.81
C ARG A 228 -6.26 22.74 -1.04
N VAL A 229 -6.13 23.89 -1.71
CA VAL A 229 -4.84 24.57 -1.91
C VAL A 229 -4.18 24.88 -0.55
N LEU A 230 -4.93 25.49 0.37
CA LEU A 230 -4.42 25.82 1.70
C LEU A 230 -4.04 24.57 2.49
N ARG A 231 -4.82 23.50 2.42
CA ARG A 231 -4.50 22.22 3.07
C ARG A 231 -3.21 21.61 2.53
N ARG A 232 -2.98 21.65 1.22
CA ARG A 232 -1.74 21.17 0.59
C ARG A 232 -0.55 22.03 1.05
N PHE A 233 -0.69 23.35 0.99
CA PHE A 233 0.35 24.29 1.41
C PHE A 233 0.73 24.11 2.90
N ALA A 234 -0.28 24.03 3.78
CA ALA A 234 -0.10 23.78 5.21
C ALA A 234 0.47 22.37 5.50
N GLY A 235 0.26 21.42 4.58
CA GLY A 235 0.79 20.07 4.65
C GLY A 235 2.26 19.94 4.20
N THR A 236 2.81 20.89 3.45
CA THR A 236 4.16 20.80 2.85
C THR A 236 5.16 21.78 3.47
N LEU A 237 4.85 23.09 3.47
CA LEU A 237 5.81 24.13 3.88
C LEU A 237 6.29 23.97 5.33
N PRO A 238 5.41 23.72 6.33
CA PRO A 238 5.86 23.51 7.72
C PRO A 238 6.69 22.24 7.91
N LEU A 239 6.63 21.27 7.01
CA LEU A 239 7.49 20.10 7.04
C LEU A 239 8.87 20.43 6.46
N ALA A 240 8.91 21.12 5.33
CA ALA A 240 10.16 21.57 4.72
C ALA A 240 10.96 22.51 5.63
N LEU A 241 10.30 23.47 6.29
CA LEU A 241 10.95 24.35 7.27
C LEU A 241 11.52 23.57 8.46
N ARG A 242 10.87 22.50 8.90
CA ARG A 242 11.38 21.64 9.99
C ARG A 242 12.56 20.77 9.53
N ALA A 243 12.56 20.36 8.27
CA ALA A 243 13.57 19.46 7.70
C ALA A 243 14.81 20.19 7.16
N SER A 244 14.79 21.51 7.06
CA SER A 244 15.88 22.34 6.51
C SER A 244 16.61 23.15 7.58
N ARG A 245 17.91 23.39 7.35
CA ARG A 245 18.80 24.20 8.20
C ARG A 245 19.69 25.07 7.33
N GLY A 246 20.28 26.12 7.91
CA GLY A 246 21.23 27.00 7.22
C GLY A 246 20.71 27.55 5.89
N ARG A 247 21.50 27.43 4.83
CA ARG A 247 21.17 27.91 3.48
C ARG A 247 19.89 27.29 2.91
N ASP A 248 19.65 25.99 3.15
CA ASP A 248 18.45 25.32 2.68
C ASP A 248 17.18 25.94 3.27
N ARG A 249 17.23 26.32 4.55
CA ARG A 249 16.09 26.98 5.21
C ARG A 249 15.82 28.35 4.62
N LEU A 250 16.86 29.12 4.29
CA LEU A 250 16.72 30.41 3.60
C LEU A 250 16.08 30.23 2.22
N MET A 251 16.50 29.19 1.48
CA MET A 251 15.92 28.90 0.17
C MET A 251 14.46 28.45 0.26
N VAL A 252 14.09 27.64 1.26
CA VAL A 252 12.69 27.25 1.52
C VAL A 252 11.83 28.47 1.83
N LEU A 253 12.34 29.41 2.64
CA LEU A 253 11.65 30.67 2.95
C LEU A 253 11.50 31.53 1.70
N ALA A 254 12.57 31.72 0.92
CA ALA A 254 12.53 32.48 -0.33
C ALA A 254 11.55 31.87 -1.35
N ALA A 255 11.44 30.54 -1.40
CA ALA A 255 10.52 29.83 -2.29
C ALA A 255 9.07 29.81 -1.80
N SER A 256 8.75 30.24 -0.57
CA SER A 256 7.42 30.03 0.02
C SER A 256 6.25 30.65 -0.77
N PRO A 257 6.35 31.85 -1.39
CA PRO A 257 5.27 32.37 -2.23
C PRO A 257 5.05 31.50 -3.48
N ILE A 258 6.14 30.94 -4.03
CA ILE A 258 6.12 30.08 -5.22
C ILE A 258 5.55 28.70 -4.87
N VAL A 259 5.79 28.18 -3.66
CA VAL A 259 5.16 26.93 -3.17
C VAL A 259 3.63 27.05 -3.19
N LEU A 260 3.07 28.20 -2.83
CA LEU A 260 1.62 28.43 -2.90
C LEU A 260 1.13 28.35 -4.36
N ALA A 261 1.84 28.98 -5.29
CA ALA A 261 1.54 28.89 -6.72
C ALA A 261 1.63 27.47 -7.28
N ALA A 262 2.63 26.71 -6.87
CA ALA A 262 2.79 25.31 -7.22
C ALA A 262 1.62 24.44 -6.69
N CYS A 263 1.14 24.72 -5.47
CA CYS A 263 -0.05 24.07 -4.91
C CYS A 263 -1.32 24.41 -5.69
N MET A 264 -1.51 25.68 -6.08
CA MET A 264 -2.63 26.11 -6.93
C MET A 264 -2.62 25.41 -8.28
N ALA A 265 -1.45 25.35 -8.94
CA ALA A 265 -1.27 24.67 -10.21
C ALA A 265 -1.63 23.18 -10.12
N TYR A 266 -1.18 22.51 -9.06
CA TYR A 266 -1.51 21.10 -8.81
C TYR A 266 -3.03 20.88 -8.65
N GLU A 267 -3.69 21.66 -7.80
CA GLU A 267 -5.13 21.51 -7.56
C GLU A 267 -5.98 21.88 -8.79
N ALA A 268 -5.52 22.83 -9.61
CA ALA A 268 -6.15 23.13 -10.90
C ALA A 268 -6.11 21.93 -11.84
N GLY A 269 -4.95 21.27 -11.96
CA GLY A 269 -4.82 20.03 -12.73
C GLY A 269 -5.71 18.91 -12.20
N ALA A 270 -5.72 18.70 -10.88
CA ALA A 270 -6.56 17.70 -10.25
C ALA A 270 -8.07 17.93 -10.48
N SER A 271 -8.50 19.19 -10.49
CA SER A 271 -9.91 19.56 -10.70
C SER A 271 -10.35 19.34 -12.16
N ARG A 272 -9.48 19.65 -13.13
CA ARG A 272 -9.76 19.49 -14.57
C ARG A 272 -9.94 18.04 -14.98
N ALA A 273 -9.18 17.12 -14.37
CA ALA A 273 -9.30 15.69 -14.64
C ALA A 273 -10.49 15.06 -13.91
N GLY A 274 -10.78 15.49 -12.67
CA GLY A 274 -11.90 14.96 -11.87
C GLY A 274 -13.28 15.17 -12.50
N SER A 275 -13.50 16.27 -13.23
CA SER A 275 -14.77 16.53 -13.93
C SER A 275 -15.00 15.61 -15.14
N ARG A 276 -13.96 14.99 -15.71
CA ARG A 276 -14.07 14.10 -16.87
C ARG A 276 -14.35 12.63 -16.51
N GLN A 277 -14.31 12.25 -15.23
CA GLN A 277 -14.24 10.85 -14.79
C GLN A 277 -15.39 10.37 -13.87
N GLN A 278 -16.46 11.14 -13.70
CA GLN A 278 -17.60 10.80 -12.81
C GLN A 278 -18.39 9.53 -13.19
N GLY A 279 -17.98 8.75 -14.20
CA GLY A 279 -18.70 7.57 -14.70
C GLY A 279 -18.17 6.19 -14.31
N ALA A 280 -17.04 6.06 -13.60
CA ALA A 280 -16.48 4.73 -13.22
C ALA A 280 -16.55 4.50 -11.70
N ALA A 281 -17.08 3.33 -11.29
CA ALA A 281 -17.20 2.92 -9.88
C ALA A 281 -15.80 2.73 -9.26
N ARG A 282 -15.31 3.76 -8.57
CA ARG A 282 -13.94 3.85 -8.01
C ARG A 282 -13.92 4.16 -6.51
N TYR A 283 -15.00 3.80 -5.82
CA TYR A 283 -15.14 3.99 -4.39
C TYR A 283 -14.85 2.67 -3.66
N THR A 284 -14.41 2.77 -2.40
CA THR A 284 -14.19 1.61 -1.54
C THR A 284 -15.49 1.25 -0.84
N VAL A 285 -15.79 -0.04 -0.74
CA VAL A 285 -16.95 -0.56 0.00
C VAL A 285 -16.48 -1.55 1.06
N ALA A 286 -17.32 -1.87 2.04
CA ALA A 286 -17.03 -2.95 2.98
C ALA A 286 -18.03 -4.10 2.84
N VAL A 287 -17.55 -5.31 3.10
CA VAL A 287 -18.38 -6.48 3.42
C VAL A 287 -18.18 -6.79 4.89
N ALA A 288 -19.29 -6.97 5.61
CA ALA A 288 -19.28 -7.38 7.00
C ALA A 288 -20.14 -8.64 7.19
N ILE A 289 -19.73 -9.52 8.11
CA ILE A 289 -20.48 -10.73 8.49
C ILE A 289 -20.71 -10.71 10.00
N LEU A 290 -21.93 -10.98 10.45
CA LEU A 290 -22.31 -10.98 11.86
C LEU A 290 -21.89 -12.26 12.59
N ASP A 291 -21.56 -12.15 13.89
CA ASP A 291 -21.10 -13.25 14.73
C ASP A 291 -22.23 -14.22 15.13
N ARG A 292 -23.45 -13.67 15.24
CA ARG A 292 -24.70 -14.39 15.48
C ARG A 292 -25.69 -14.08 14.37
N ASP A 293 -26.67 -14.96 14.23
CA ASP A 293 -27.71 -14.85 13.21
C ASP A 293 -28.84 -13.91 13.64
N ASP A 294 -28.49 -12.65 13.94
CA ASP A 294 -29.37 -11.60 14.45
C ASP A 294 -28.84 -10.23 14.02
N TRP A 295 -29.71 -9.28 13.70
CA TRP A 295 -29.33 -7.92 13.28
C TRP A 295 -28.80 -7.04 14.42
N ALA A 296 -28.99 -7.42 15.69
CA ALA A 296 -28.37 -6.77 16.84
C ALA A 296 -26.99 -7.38 17.20
N ALA A 297 -26.48 -8.31 16.39
CA ALA A 297 -25.21 -8.97 16.60
C ALA A 297 -23.99 -8.09 16.21
N ASN A 298 -22.81 -8.46 16.71
CA ASN A 298 -21.56 -7.79 16.36
C ASN A 298 -21.03 -8.32 15.04
N THR A 299 -20.19 -7.57 14.34
CA THR A 299 -19.51 -8.08 13.15
C THR A 299 -18.30 -8.95 13.53
N ASP A 300 -18.22 -10.17 13.00
CA ASP A 300 -17.05 -11.04 13.17
C ASP A 300 -15.99 -10.79 12.10
N VAL A 301 -16.45 -10.50 10.88
CA VAL A 301 -15.61 -10.25 9.70
C VAL A 301 -15.92 -8.86 9.17
N ILE A 302 -14.88 -8.10 8.85
CA ILE A 302 -14.97 -6.81 8.15
C ILE A 302 -13.87 -6.80 7.09
N VAL A 303 -14.25 -6.69 5.82
CA VAL A 303 -13.34 -6.64 4.67
C VAL A 303 -13.63 -5.41 3.85
N LEU A 304 -12.61 -4.62 3.53
CA LEU A 304 -12.70 -3.45 2.65
C LEU A 304 -12.29 -3.84 1.24
N ILE A 305 -13.08 -3.46 0.26
CA ILE A 305 -12.88 -3.77 -1.15
C ILE A 305 -12.57 -2.47 -1.89
N ASP A 306 -11.33 -2.37 -2.35
CA ASP A 306 -10.83 -1.21 -3.08
C ASP A 306 -10.62 -1.59 -4.55
N PRO A 307 -11.51 -1.16 -5.47
CA PRO A 307 -11.44 -1.53 -6.89
C PRO A 307 -10.29 -0.86 -7.63
N VAL A 308 -9.80 0.28 -7.13
CA VAL A 308 -8.66 1.00 -7.72
C VAL A 308 -7.39 0.23 -7.42
N LEU A 309 -7.22 -0.15 -6.16
CA LEU A 309 -6.07 -0.89 -5.71
C LEU A 309 -6.20 -2.40 -5.90
N ARG A 310 -7.36 -2.91 -6.30
CA ARG A 310 -7.66 -4.35 -6.42
C ARG A 310 -7.30 -5.11 -5.14
N HIS A 311 -7.65 -4.53 -3.99
CA HIS A 311 -7.33 -5.11 -2.68
C HIS A 311 -8.59 -5.46 -1.91
N LEU A 312 -8.50 -6.54 -1.17
CA LEU A 312 -9.42 -6.95 -0.13
C LEU A 312 -8.68 -6.82 1.20
N THR A 313 -9.05 -5.86 2.04
CA THR A 313 -8.34 -5.56 3.29
C THR A 313 -9.15 -6.00 4.50
N TRP A 314 -8.67 -7.00 5.24
CA TRP A 314 -9.30 -7.45 6.48
C TRP A 314 -9.00 -6.47 7.61
N VAL A 315 -10.06 -6.04 8.29
CA VAL A 315 -9.97 -5.16 9.45
C VAL A 315 -10.15 -6.00 10.71
N PRO A 316 -9.21 -5.95 11.66
CA PRO A 316 -9.36 -6.63 12.94
C PRO A 316 -10.61 -6.17 13.66
N ARG A 317 -11.44 -7.13 14.08
CA ARG A 317 -12.73 -6.86 14.72
C ARG A 317 -12.57 -6.17 16.08
N ASP A 318 -11.43 -6.37 16.74
CA ASP A 318 -11.10 -5.79 18.04
C ASP A 318 -10.42 -4.41 17.95
N LEU A 319 -10.44 -3.77 16.77
CA LEU A 319 -9.90 -2.41 16.57
C LEU A 319 -10.72 -1.39 17.37
N TRP A 320 -10.09 -0.66 18.28
CA TRP A 320 -10.74 0.37 19.09
C TRP A 320 -11.14 1.60 18.25
N VAL A 321 -12.36 2.08 18.47
CA VAL A 321 -12.91 3.29 17.87
C VAL A 321 -13.31 4.26 18.99
N PRO A 322 -12.58 5.37 19.19
CA PRO A 322 -12.85 6.30 20.28
C PRO A 322 -14.29 6.81 20.34
N GLY A 323 -14.88 7.23 19.21
CA GLY A 323 -16.27 7.71 19.15
C GLY A 323 -17.33 6.63 19.36
N LEU A 324 -16.92 5.35 19.36
CA LEU A 324 -17.76 4.23 19.77
C LEU A 324 -17.57 3.87 21.25
N GLU A 325 -16.45 4.26 21.87
CA GLU A 325 -16.02 3.74 23.17
C GLU A 325 -16.06 2.20 23.20
N ASP A 326 -15.74 1.59 22.06
CA ASP A 326 -15.72 0.15 21.90
C ASP A 326 -14.87 -0.29 20.70
N ARG A 327 -14.77 -1.61 20.55
CA ARG A 327 -14.24 -2.26 19.36
C ARG A 327 -15.16 -2.04 18.16
N ILE A 328 -14.57 -1.92 16.98
CA ILE A 328 -15.27 -1.63 15.73
C ILE A 328 -16.36 -2.66 15.42
N ASN A 329 -16.24 -3.89 15.92
CA ASN A 329 -17.25 -4.91 15.73
C ASN A 329 -18.62 -4.59 16.36
N ALA A 330 -18.66 -3.75 17.38
CA ALA A 330 -19.89 -3.31 18.01
C ALA A 330 -20.61 -2.22 17.20
N ALA A 331 -19.96 -1.63 16.18
CA ALA A 331 -20.50 -0.49 15.45
C ALA A 331 -21.83 -0.82 14.76
N PHE A 332 -21.91 -1.97 14.11
CA PHE A 332 -23.13 -2.40 13.42
C PHE A 332 -24.28 -2.65 14.39
N ALA A 333 -24.05 -3.38 15.49
CA ALA A 333 -25.06 -3.64 16.51
C ALA A 333 -25.69 -2.36 17.07
N ARG A 334 -24.91 -1.28 17.18
CA ARG A 334 -25.35 -0.01 17.77
C ARG A 334 -26.07 0.94 16.81
N GLY A 335 -25.97 0.74 15.49
CA GLY A 335 -26.56 1.70 14.54
C GLY A 335 -26.53 1.26 13.07
N GLY A 336 -26.46 -0.05 12.82
CA GLY A 336 -26.44 -0.65 11.50
C GLY A 336 -25.24 -0.25 10.64
N GLY A 337 -25.40 -0.36 9.32
CA GLY A 337 -24.34 -0.08 8.35
C GLY A 337 -23.83 1.37 8.41
N ALA A 338 -24.71 2.34 8.69
CA ALA A 338 -24.33 3.75 8.78
C ALA A 338 -23.31 3.99 9.91
N ARG A 339 -23.56 3.40 11.09
CA ARG A 339 -22.64 3.51 12.22
C ARG A 339 -21.32 2.80 11.97
N LEU A 340 -21.33 1.69 11.24
CA LEU A 340 -20.09 1.02 10.81
C LEU A 340 -19.28 1.88 9.83
N ILE A 341 -19.92 2.58 8.89
CA ILE A 341 -19.25 3.52 7.96
C ILE A 341 -18.57 4.65 8.75
N GLU A 342 -19.27 5.25 9.72
CA GLU A 342 -18.72 6.30 10.58
C GLU A 342 -17.52 5.81 11.39
N ALA A 343 -17.65 4.65 12.03
CA ALA A 343 -16.59 4.04 12.83
C ALA A 343 -15.34 3.75 11.99
N LEU A 344 -15.51 3.19 10.79
CA LEU A 344 -14.44 2.96 9.82
C LEU A 344 -13.77 4.28 9.39
N ALA A 345 -14.55 5.33 9.12
CA ALA A 345 -14.02 6.64 8.74
C ALA A 345 -13.18 7.28 9.87
N GLU A 346 -13.60 7.14 11.12
CA GLU A 346 -12.88 7.65 12.29
C GLU A 346 -11.47 7.05 12.42
N VAL A 347 -11.36 5.74 12.19
CA VAL A 347 -10.07 5.05 12.14
C VAL A 347 -9.38 5.19 10.78
N ARG A 348 -9.79 6.14 9.94
CA ARG A 348 -9.28 6.47 8.59
C ARG A 348 -9.27 5.29 7.62
N LEU A 349 -10.36 4.54 7.61
CA LEU A 349 -10.67 3.45 6.70
C LEU A 349 -11.98 3.77 5.97
N SER A 350 -12.06 4.95 5.34
CA SER A 350 -13.29 5.44 4.72
C SER A 350 -13.82 4.53 3.63
N VAL A 351 -15.11 4.20 3.73
CA VAL A 351 -15.87 3.45 2.73
C VAL A 351 -17.13 4.24 2.37
N GLU A 352 -17.62 4.08 1.14
CA GLU A 352 -18.83 4.77 0.66
C GLU A 352 -20.08 3.89 0.71
N GLY A 353 -19.92 2.59 0.96
CA GLY A 353 -21.01 1.63 1.09
C GLY A 353 -20.61 0.38 1.87
N VAL A 354 -21.60 -0.31 2.43
CA VAL A 354 -21.44 -1.55 3.19
C VAL A 354 -22.48 -2.56 2.74
N LEU A 355 -22.06 -3.81 2.53
CA LEU A 355 -22.90 -5.01 2.52
C LEU A 355 -22.69 -5.74 3.85
N CYS A 356 -23.74 -5.90 4.65
CA CYS A 356 -23.70 -6.70 5.87
C CYS A 356 -24.51 -7.98 5.69
N LEU A 357 -23.89 -9.12 5.96
CA LEU A 357 -24.49 -10.45 5.86
C LEU A 357 -24.77 -11.00 7.25
N ARG A 358 -25.96 -11.58 7.44
CA ARG A 358 -26.23 -12.48 8.56
C ARG A 358 -25.43 -13.77 8.38
N ARG A 359 -25.10 -14.40 9.50
CA ARG A 359 -24.31 -15.63 9.51
C ARG A 359 -24.95 -16.76 8.68
N ALA A 360 -26.26 -16.92 8.75
CA ALA A 360 -26.98 -17.93 7.98
C ALA A 360 -26.78 -17.81 6.46
N ALA A 361 -26.64 -16.59 5.91
CA ALA A 361 -26.42 -16.40 4.48
C ALA A 361 -25.09 -17.02 4.02
N THR A 362 -24.05 -16.86 4.84
CA THR A 362 -22.73 -17.43 4.55
C THR A 362 -22.65 -18.92 4.84
N GLU A 363 -23.37 -19.41 5.84
CA GLU A 363 -23.43 -20.84 6.16
C GLU A 363 -24.16 -21.60 5.04
N ALA A 364 -25.31 -21.11 4.59
CA ALA A 364 -26.05 -21.71 3.47
C ALA A 364 -25.23 -21.73 2.17
N ALA A 365 -24.49 -20.66 1.86
CA ALA A 365 -23.67 -20.59 0.67
C ALA A 365 -22.44 -21.51 0.71
N LEU A 366 -21.95 -21.86 1.92
CA LEU A 366 -20.75 -22.67 2.11
C LEU A 366 -21.04 -24.15 2.44
N ASP A 367 -22.30 -24.54 2.58
CA ASP A 367 -22.70 -25.86 3.07
C ASP A 367 -22.08 -27.02 2.26
N GLU A 368 -22.15 -26.91 0.93
CA GLU A 368 -21.65 -27.89 -0.02
C GLU A 368 -20.24 -27.57 -0.55
N VAL A 369 -19.52 -26.64 0.08
CA VAL A 369 -18.20 -26.22 -0.38
C VAL A 369 -17.13 -27.20 0.08
N GLU A 370 -16.32 -27.64 -0.88
CA GLU A 370 -15.06 -28.33 -0.63
C GLU A 370 -13.89 -27.51 -1.18
N ALA A 371 -12.95 -27.15 -0.31
CA ALA A 371 -11.78 -26.35 -0.69
C ALA A 371 -10.50 -27.00 -0.15
N THR A 372 -9.46 -27.07 -0.97
CA THR A 372 -8.12 -27.46 -0.51
C THR A 372 -7.25 -26.23 -0.34
N VAL A 373 -6.84 -25.93 0.89
CA VAL A 373 -6.02 -24.76 1.23
C VAL A 373 -4.57 -25.17 1.50
N PRO A 374 -3.57 -24.37 1.10
CA PRO A 374 -2.19 -24.63 1.46
C PRO A 374 -1.94 -24.36 2.95
N VAL A 375 -1.06 -25.15 3.54
CA VAL A 375 -0.57 -24.99 4.92
C VAL A 375 0.95 -24.97 4.91
N SER A 376 1.53 -23.85 5.32
CA SER A 376 2.99 -23.65 5.31
C SER A 376 3.69 -24.18 6.55
N GLU A 377 3.02 -24.15 7.70
CA GLU A 377 3.55 -24.59 8.99
C GLU A 377 2.46 -25.30 9.81
N PRO A 378 2.82 -26.24 10.70
CA PRO A 378 1.86 -26.83 11.62
C PRO A 378 1.18 -25.77 12.50
N MET A 379 -0.14 -25.84 12.61
CA MET A 379 -0.92 -24.96 13.49
C MET A 379 -1.84 -25.78 14.38
N ASP A 380 -1.87 -25.46 15.67
CA ASP A 380 -2.69 -26.14 16.67
C ASP A 380 -3.50 -25.13 17.47
N PHE A 381 -4.82 -25.33 17.52
CA PHE A 381 -5.75 -24.44 18.19
C PHE A 381 -6.70 -25.20 19.12
N TRP A 382 -7.14 -24.52 20.17
CA TRP A 382 -8.37 -24.85 20.88
C TRP A 382 -9.57 -24.29 20.10
N TYR A 383 -10.58 -25.12 19.88
CA TYR A 383 -11.82 -24.79 19.20
C TYR A 383 -13.02 -25.23 20.05
N PRO A 384 -14.17 -24.53 20.02
CA PRO A 384 -15.38 -24.97 20.70
C PRO A 384 -15.83 -26.38 20.27
N LEU A 385 -16.65 -27.04 21.08
CA LEU A 385 -17.19 -28.36 20.72
C LEU A 385 -18.03 -28.34 19.43
N ALA A 386 -18.69 -27.23 19.14
CA ALA A 386 -19.45 -26.99 17.91
C ALA A 386 -19.36 -25.50 17.48
N PRO A 387 -19.50 -25.16 16.18
CA PRO A 387 -19.31 -23.80 15.67
C PRO A 387 -20.21 -22.69 16.26
N THR A 388 -21.36 -23.06 16.81
CA THR A 388 -22.35 -22.14 17.40
C THR A 388 -22.27 -22.07 18.93
N ARG A 389 -21.38 -22.86 19.56
CA ARG A 389 -21.25 -22.91 21.02
C ARG A 389 -20.06 -22.08 21.52
N PRO A 390 -20.17 -21.46 22.71
CA PRO A 390 -19.04 -20.86 23.40
C PRO A 390 -17.92 -21.88 23.66
N ILE A 391 -16.67 -21.42 23.73
CA ILE A 391 -15.52 -22.29 24.04
C ILE A 391 -15.50 -22.69 25.52
N GLU A 392 -16.17 -21.90 26.36
CA GLU A 392 -16.34 -22.08 27.80
C GLU A 392 -17.18 -23.31 28.13
N GLU A 393 -18.11 -23.69 27.25
CA GLU A 393 -18.92 -24.92 27.38
C GLU A 393 -18.10 -26.19 27.07
N GLY A 394 -16.90 -26.04 26.54
CA GLY A 394 -15.99 -27.13 26.21
C GLY A 394 -15.17 -26.83 24.96
N ARG A 395 -14.01 -27.47 24.88
CA ARG A 395 -13.08 -27.28 23.76
C ARG A 395 -12.49 -28.60 23.28
N LYS A 396 -12.21 -28.66 21.99
CA LYS A 396 -11.42 -29.71 21.32
C LYS A 396 -10.19 -29.10 20.68
N GLN A 397 -9.13 -29.90 20.54
CA GLN A 397 -7.96 -29.50 19.78
C GLN A 397 -8.21 -29.71 18.29
N VAL A 398 -7.90 -28.69 17.48
CA VAL A 398 -7.90 -28.76 16.03
C VAL A 398 -6.51 -28.44 15.51
N SER A 399 -6.05 -29.27 14.57
CA SER A 399 -4.69 -29.25 14.06
C SER A 399 -4.73 -29.17 12.55
N PHE A 400 -3.96 -28.25 11.98
CA PHE A 400 -3.75 -28.11 10.54
C PHE A 400 -2.29 -28.43 10.20
N ARG A 401 -2.05 -29.18 9.14
CA ARG A 401 -0.74 -29.72 8.80
C ARG A 401 -0.35 -29.45 7.34
N PRO A 402 0.95 -29.14 7.07
CA PRO A 402 1.47 -29.06 5.70
C PRO A 402 1.36 -30.39 4.92
N PRO A 403 1.34 -30.33 3.57
CA PRO A 403 1.42 -29.13 2.75
C PRO A 403 0.08 -28.45 2.49
N SER A 404 -1.03 -29.12 2.79
CA SER A 404 -2.39 -28.63 2.53
C SER A 404 -3.43 -29.31 3.42
N GLU A 405 -4.61 -28.69 3.52
CA GLU A 405 -5.78 -29.18 4.25
C GLU A 405 -7.01 -29.14 3.35
N ARG A 406 -7.80 -30.22 3.35
CA ARG A 406 -9.14 -30.25 2.72
C ARG A 406 -10.16 -29.76 3.73
N LEU A 407 -10.93 -28.76 3.34
CA LEU A 407 -11.94 -28.10 4.16
C LEU A 407 -13.33 -28.38 3.57
N SER A 408 -14.21 -28.94 4.40
CA SER A 408 -15.64 -29.08 4.13
C SER A 408 -16.41 -29.18 5.47
N GLY A 409 -17.69 -28.83 5.47
CA GLY A 409 -18.53 -28.85 6.67
C GLY A 409 -17.89 -28.16 7.88
N GLU A 410 -17.86 -28.82 9.04
CA GLU A 410 -17.28 -28.25 10.27
C GLU A 410 -15.80 -27.83 10.10
N ARG A 411 -15.05 -28.49 9.23
CA ARG A 411 -13.62 -28.20 9.01
C ARG A 411 -13.41 -26.80 8.45
N LEU A 412 -14.33 -26.29 7.63
CA LEU A 412 -14.33 -24.89 7.16
C LEU A 412 -14.46 -23.93 8.35
N HIS A 413 -15.42 -24.17 9.24
CA HIS A 413 -15.62 -23.35 10.44
C HIS A 413 -14.39 -23.34 11.36
N GLN A 414 -13.77 -24.51 11.55
CA GLN A 414 -12.53 -24.63 12.33
C GLN A 414 -11.41 -23.78 11.72
N TRP A 415 -11.26 -23.80 10.39
CA TRP A 415 -10.26 -23.02 9.69
C TRP A 415 -10.46 -21.51 9.86
N ILE A 416 -11.68 -21.02 9.61
CA ILE A 416 -11.98 -19.58 9.63
C ILE A 416 -12.20 -19.01 11.04
N GLY A 417 -12.50 -19.85 12.04
CA GLY A 417 -12.94 -19.43 13.37
C GLY A 417 -11.93 -19.67 14.50
N ALA A 418 -11.04 -20.66 14.38
CA ALA A 418 -10.09 -20.97 15.47
C ALA A 418 -9.18 -19.78 15.80
N ARG A 419 -8.90 -19.53 17.08
CA ARG A 419 -8.10 -18.35 17.49
C ARG A 419 -7.11 -18.64 18.60
N SER A 420 -7.46 -19.52 19.53
CA SER A 420 -6.66 -19.78 20.72
C SER A 420 -5.61 -20.83 20.42
N ARG A 421 -4.33 -20.46 20.26
CA ARG A 421 -3.26 -21.45 20.05
C ARG A 421 -3.13 -22.37 21.26
N VAL A 422 -2.73 -23.62 21.02
CA VAL A 422 -2.42 -24.57 22.10
C VAL A 422 -1.14 -24.16 22.84
N THR A 423 -0.15 -23.62 22.12
CA THR A 423 1.18 -23.30 22.63
C THR A 423 1.37 -21.84 23.09
N GLY A 424 0.28 -21.06 23.22
CA GLY A 424 0.35 -19.67 23.68
C GLY A 424 -0.87 -18.83 23.30
N ALA A 425 -0.80 -17.51 23.51
CA ALA A 425 -1.84 -16.59 23.06
C ALA A 425 -1.84 -16.52 21.52
N GLY A 426 -2.97 -16.88 20.90
CA GLY A 426 -3.15 -16.70 19.46
C GLY A 426 -3.57 -15.26 19.14
N SER A 427 -3.14 -14.76 17.98
CA SER A 427 -3.50 -13.43 17.50
C SER A 427 -4.68 -13.51 16.53
N ASP A 428 -5.62 -12.57 16.63
CA ASP A 428 -6.72 -12.40 15.67
C ASP A 428 -6.21 -12.33 14.22
N LEU A 429 -5.02 -11.75 14.03
CA LEU A 429 -4.35 -11.63 12.74
C LEU A 429 -4.13 -12.98 12.04
N GLN A 430 -3.86 -14.05 12.79
CA GLN A 430 -3.70 -15.40 12.21
C GLN A 430 -5.02 -15.97 11.71
N ARG A 431 -6.14 -15.64 12.37
CA ARG A 431 -7.48 -16.00 11.90
C ARG A 431 -7.77 -15.30 10.58
N LEU A 432 -7.48 -14.00 10.51
CA LEU A 432 -7.69 -13.19 9.29
C LEU A 432 -6.82 -13.69 8.12
N GLU A 433 -5.56 -14.06 8.37
CA GLU A 433 -4.70 -14.67 7.33
C GLU A 433 -5.30 -15.97 6.77
N ARG A 434 -5.89 -16.84 7.60
CA ARG A 434 -6.56 -18.06 7.13
C ARG A 434 -7.84 -17.78 6.34
N GLN A 435 -8.62 -16.78 6.75
CA GLN A 435 -9.79 -16.34 6.00
C GLN A 435 -9.39 -15.84 4.60
N GLN A 436 -8.29 -15.09 4.48
CA GLN A 436 -7.74 -14.65 3.21
C GLN A 436 -7.37 -15.84 2.31
N THR A 437 -6.68 -16.84 2.86
CA THR A 437 -6.35 -18.07 2.11
C THR A 437 -7.60 -18.77 1.58
N LEU A 438 -8.64 -18.94 2.41
CA LEU A 438 -9.89 -19.55 1.96
C LEU A 438 -10.54 -18.75 0.83
N VAL A 439 -10.70 -17.43 0.99
CA VAL A 439 -11.31 -16.57 -0.04
C VAL A 439 -10.52 -16.61 -1.35
N GLN A 440 -9.19 -16.64 -1.30
CA GLN A 440 -8.35 -16.79 -2.50
C GLN A 440 -8.61 -18.12 -3.22
N VAL A 441 -8.70 -19.22 -2.48
CA VAL A 441 -9.04 -20.53 -3.07
C VAL A 441 -10.44 -20.49 -3.70
N LEU A 442 -11.45 -19.98 -2.98
CA LEU A 442 -12.81 -19.89 -3.49
C LEU A 442 -12.92 -19.02 -4.76
N LEU A 443 -12.22 -17.88 -4.80
CA LEU A 443 -12.14 -17.05 -6.00
C LEU A 443 -11.50 -17.84 -7.15
N ALA A 444 -10.36 -18.49 -6.91
CA ALA A 444 -9.63 -19.24 -7.93
C ALA A 444 -10.42 -20.44 -8.47
N THR A 445 -11.28 -21.07 -7.66
CA THR A 445 -12.15 -22.18 -8.05
C THR A 445 -13.49 -21.72 -8.64
N GLY A 446 -13.72 -20.41 -8.76
CA GLY A 446 -14.96 -19.86 -9.35
C GLY A 446 -16.20 -20.01 -8.47
N PHE A 447 -16.04 -20.00 -7.14
CA PHE A 447 -17.17 -20.03 -6.21
C PHE A 447 -18.16 -18.88 -6.46
N ASP A 448 -19.46 -19.19 -6.45
CA ASP A 448 -20.51 -18.19 -6.64
C ASP A 448 -20.83 -17.45 -5.33
N PHE A 449 -20.14 -16.33 -5.11
CA PHE A 449 -20.40 -15.47 -3.97
C PHE A 449 -21.80 -14.83 -3.98
N ALA A 450 -22.48 -14.75 -5.13
CA ALA A 450 -23.85 -14.22 -5.20
C ALA A 450 -24.85 -15.12 -4.46
N ALA A 451 -24.53 -16.40 -4.24
CA ALA A 451 -25.34 -17.32 -3.44
C ALA A 451 -25.62 -16.79 -2.02
N THR A 452 -24.71 -16.00 -1.44
CA THR A 452 -24.91 -15.35 -0.13
C THR A 452 -26.03 -14.30 -0.12
N LEU A 453 -26.50 -13.87 -1.29
CA LEU A 453 -27.54 -12.87 -1.50
C LEU A 453 -28.87 -13.49 -1.95
N ALA A 454 -28.97 -14.82 -1.95
CA ALA A 454 -30.16 -15.54 -2.40
C ALA A 454 -31.41 -15.20 -1.57
N ASP A 455 -31.23 -14.98 -0.26
CA ASP A 455 -32.29 -14.55 0.67
C ASP A 455 -32.13 -13.06 1.02
N PRO A 456 -33.04 -12.18 0.55
CA PRO A 456 -33.03 -10.76 0.88
C PRO A 456 -33.18 -10.44 2.38
N GLU A 457 -33.69 -11.35 3.21
CA GLU A 457 -33.81 -11.15 4.65
C GLU A 457 -32.49 -11.31 5.40
N LEU A 458 -31.49 -11.93 4.75
CA LEU A 458 -30.19 -12.25 5.34
C LEU A 458 -29.09 -11.26 4.99
N PHE A 459 -29.37 -10.20 4.21
CA PHE A 459 -28.39 -9.14 3.97
C PHE A 459 -28.99 -7.74 4.06
N ARG A 460 -28.13 -6.76 4.36
CA ARG A 460 -28.48 -5.33 4.34
C ARG A 460 -27.38 -4.57 3.62
N THR A 461 -27.76 -3.64 2.74
CA THR A 461 -26.85 -2.67 2.14
C THR A 461 -27.05 -1.29 2.76
N THR A 462 -26.00 -0.49 2.82
CA THR A 462 -26.07 0.90 3.30
C THR A 462 -25.07 1.75 2.55
N GLY A 463 -25.46 2.98 2.18
CA GLY A 463 -24.60 3.89 1.41
C GLY A 463 -24.69 3.64 -0.11
N ARG A 464 -23.58 3.84 -0.83
CA ARG A 464 -23.48 3.47 -2.25
C ARG A 464 -23.59 1.97 -2.44
N ASP A 465 -24.12 1.56 -3.58
CA ASP A 465 -24.30 0.16 -3.93
C ASP A 465 -22.96 -0.62 -3.91
N PRO A 466 -22.77 -1.57 -2.97
CA PRO A 466 -21.55 -2.36 -2.91
C PRO A 466 -21.47 -3.44 -3.99
N LEU A 467 -22.60 -3.86 -4.58
CA LEU A 467 -22.65 -5.03 -5.46
C LEU A 467 -21.88 -4.82 -6.76
N ALA A 468 -21.96 -3.61 -7.34
CA ALA A 468 -21.20 -3.26 -8.54
C ALA A 468 -19.68 -3.42 -8.34
N ILE A 469 -19.16 -3.07 -7.15
CA ILE A 469 -17.74 -3.23 -6.82
C ILE A 469 -17.39 -4.70 -6.56
N LEU A 470 -18.26 -5.43 -5.86
CA LEU A 470 -18.04 -6.84 -5.56
C LEU A 470 -18.00 -7.69 -6.83
N GLY A 471 -18.82 -7.38 -7.84
CA GLY A 471 -18.77 -8.03 -9.16
C GLY A 471 -17.47 -7.82 -9.94
N MET A 472 -16.60 -6.88 -9.52
CA MET A 472 -15.29 -6.66 -10.12
C MET A 472 -14.17 -7.51 -9.49
N VAL A 473 -14.42 -8.12 -8.33
CA VAL A 473 -13.39 -8.88 -7.60
C VAL A 473 -12.96 -10.10 -8.42
N ARG A 474 -11.65 -10.32 -8.51
CA ARG A 474 -11.05 -11.42 -9.28
C ARG A 474 -9.97 -12.13 -8.46
N PRO A 475 -9.56 -13.36 -8.82
CA PRO A 475 -8.56 -14.12 -8.08
C PRO A 475 -7.17 -13.46 -8.04
N ASP A 476 -6.86 -12.59 -8.99
CA ASP A 476 -5.61 -11.82 -9.04
C ASP A 476 -5.58 -10.62 -8.06
N TRP A 477 -6.68 -10.35 -7.36
CA TRP A 477 -6.75 -9.26 -6.38
C TRP A 477 -6.00 -9.63 -5.11
N HIS A 478 -5.37 -8.63 -4.49
CA HIS A 478 -4.53 -8.87 -3.33
C HIS A 478 -5.33 -8.88 -2.03
N CYS A 479 -5.17 -9.94 -1.25
CA CYS A 479 -5.65 -9.99 0.12
C CYS A 479 -4.62 -9.34 1.05
N CYS A 480 -5.08 -8.37 1.83
CA CYS A 480 -4.27 -7.54 2.71
C CYS A 480 -4.83 -7.59 4.13
N LEU A 481 -3.94 -7.40 5.10
CA LEU A 481 -4.31 -7.27 6.50
C LEU A 481 -4.11 -5.84 6.97
N PHE A 482 -5.09 -5.27 7.67
CA PHE A 482 -4.90 -4.01 8.38
C PHE A 482 -4.08 -4.26 9.66
N ASP A 483 -2.77 -4.42 9.47
CA ASP A 483 -1.80 -4.83 10.50
C ASP A 483 -1.14 -3.65 11.24
N SER A 484 -1.52 -2.42 10.89
CA SER A 484 -0.93 -1.20 11.44
C SER A 484 -1.58 -0.85 12.78
N VAL A 485 -1.57 -1.82 13.68
CA VAL A 485 -2.19 -1.81 15.00
C VAL A 485 -1.21 -2.29 16.06
N SER A 486 -1.52 -1.99 17.32
CA SER A 486 -0.81 -2.47 18.50
C SER A 486 -1.81 -2.87 19.58
N ASP A 487 -1.48 -3.90 20.34
CA ASP A 487 -2.27 -4.33 21.48
C ASP A 487 -2.34 -3.22 22.54
N ALA A 488 -3.52 -3.04 23.11
CA ALA A 488 -3.77 -2.15 24.23
C ALA A 488 -4.87 -2.72 25.13
N THR A 489 -5.01 -2.14 26.31
CA THR A 489 -6.17 -2.39 27.19
C THR A 489 -6.82 -1.06 27.48
N ILE A 490 -8.09 -0.94 27.12
CA ILE A 490 -8.92 0.26 27.35
C ILE A 490 -10.17 -0.21 28.08
N ASP A 491 -10.46 0.38 29.24
CA ASP A 491 -11.60 0.04 30.09
C ASP A 491 -11.72 -1.48 30.39
N GLY A 492 -10.56 -2.10 30.65
CA GLY A 492 -10.47 -3.54 30.92
C GLY A 492 -10.64 -4.45 29.70
N LYS A 493 -10.91 -3.90 28.51
CA LYS A 493 -11.01 -4.65 27.26
C LYS A 493 -9.65 -4.70 26.56
N ALA A 494 -9.17 -5.91 26.26
CA ALA A 494 -8.09 -6.09 25.29
C ALA A 494 -8.56 -5.61 23.92
N VAL A 495 -7.85 -4.66 23.31
CA VAL A 495 -8.21 -4.01 22.05
C VAL A 495 -6.98 -3.81 21.18
N LEU A 496 -7.20 -3.57 19.89
CA LEU A 496 -6.17 -3.14 18.96
C LEU A 496 -6.31 -1.64 18.73
N ILE A 497 -5.26 -0.87 18.95
CA ILE A 497 -5.24 0.56 18.60
C ILE A 497 -4.41 0.77 17.35
N ARG A 498 -4.85 1.67 16.47
CA ARG A 498 -4.09 2.04 15.28
C ARG A 498 -2.75 2.66 15.70
N SER A 499 -1.65 2.12 15.17
CA SER A 499 -0.27 2.57 15.43
C SER A 499 0.15 3.83 14.68
#